data_AF-A0A7C6B3V5-F1
#
_entry.id   AF-A0A7C6B3V5-F1
#
_cell.length_a   1.000
_cell.length_b   1.000
_cell.length_c   1.000
_cell.angle_alpha   90.00
_cell.angle_beta   90.00
_cell.angle_gamma   90.00
#
_symmetry.space_group_name_H-M   'P 1'
#
loop_
_entity.id
_entity.type
_entity.pdbx_description
1 polymer ?
#
loop_
_entity_poly.entity_id
_entity_poly.type
_entity_poly.pdbx_seq_one_letter_code
_entity_poly.pdbx_strand_id
1 'polypeptide(L)'
;MSNRLSRRTVTAGALAAGLPAPQPETQERIARQAPLSPKEKLTITKLETLLVKPRWLFLKVHTDAGIVGLGEPILEGRARTCAEGVKEVEAYLVGKDPRRVAHHWQAIYRHAFYRGGPILTSVLSGIDMALWDIKGKALGVPIYELLGGPTRTRVRVYAHAGTPELIKKRLAEGFTAFKCGPAKRRPSRYIETPAEVQYAAERFAELRRAAGNDADIACDFHGAISPATAKLLIKALEPYQPMFIEEPCQCQNHDVMAEIARSTHLPIATGERVFTKWGFREVL
;
A
#
# COMPACT_ATOMS: atom_id res chain seq x y z
N MET A 1 51.58 -4.43 42.18
CA MET A 1 50.12 -4.25 42.40
C MET A 1 49.73 -2.85 41.97
N SER A 2 48.62 -2.74 41.24
CA SER A 2 47.97 -1.52 40.75
C SER A 2 48.67 -0.75 39.64
N ASN A 3 48.26 -0.98 38.39
CA ASN A 3 48.40 0.01 37.33
C ASN A 3 47.02 0.25 36.68
N ARG A 4 46.61 1.52 36.68
CA ARG A 4 45.26 2.01 36.37
C ARG A 4 44.94 1.86 34.89
N LEU A 5 43.79 1.25 34.56
CA LEU A 5 43.19 1.34 33.22
C LEU A 5 42.31 2.61 33.14
N SER A 6 42.73 3.54 32.27
CA SER A 6 42.01 4.77 31.94
C SER A 6 40.89 4.51 30.93
N ARG A 7 39.69 5.06 31.19
CA ARG A 7 38.45 4.90 30.39
C ARG A 7 38.38 5.74 29.11
N ARG A 8 39.49 6.01 28.41
CA ARG A 8 39.50 6.96 27.27
C ARG A 8 40.16 6.49 25.96
N THR A 9 40.19 5.19 25.65
CA THR A 9 40.82 4.72 24.39
C THR A 9 40.10 3.57 23.70
N VAL A 10 38.77 3.66 23.54
CA VAL A 10 38.03 2.79 22.62
C VAL A 10 36.95 3.60 21.92
N THR A 11 37.31 4.23 20.80
CA THR A 11 36.43 4.47 19.63
C THR A 11 37.23 5.16 18.52
N ALA A 12 38.15 4.42 17.91
CA ALA A 12 38.63 4.70 16.57
C ALA A 12 38.63 3.35 15.82
N GLY A 13 37.56 3.11 15.06
CA GLY A 13 37.42 1.87 14.28
C GLY A 13 36.01 1.29 14.33
N ALA A 14 35.07 1.92 13.63
CA ALA A 14 33.82 1.28 13.24
C ALA A 14 33.39 1.80 11.86
N LEU A 15 33.99 1.15 10.85
CA LEU A 15 33.37 0.72 9.59
C LEU A 15 32.29 1.64 9.00
N ALA A 16 32.69 2.44 8.02
CA ALA A 16 31.87 2.69 6.85
C ALA A 16 31.69 1.37 6.08
N ALA A 17 30.70 0.56 6.46
CA ALA A 17 30.25 -0.56 5.64
C ALA A 17 29.34 0.00 4.54
N GLY A 18 29.95 0.38 3.42
CA GLY A 18 29.20 0.57 2.18
C GLY A 18 28.48 -0.73 1.84
N LEU A 19 27.20 -0.65 1.52
CA LEU A 19 26.46 -1.77 0.93
C LEU A 19 27.27 -2.30 -0.27
N PRO A 20 27.55 -3.60 -0.35
CA PRO A 20 28.31 -4.12 -1.48
C PRO A 20 27.48 -3.87 -2.75
N ALA A 21 28.10 -3.19 -3.72
CA ALA A 21 27.54 -3.13 -5.06
C ALA A 21 27.32 -4.57 -5.56
N PRO A 22 26.22 -4.85 -6.27
CA PRO A 22 25.97 -6.20 -6.79
C PRO A 22 27.18 -6.67 -7.61
N GLN A 23 27.61 -7.91 -7.37
CA GLN A 23 28.81 -8.47 -7.99
C GLN A 23 28.67 -8.52 -9.53
N PRO A 24 29.75 -8.27 -10.29
CA PRO A 24 29.72 -8.22 -11.76
C PRO A 24 29.10 -9.46 -12.42
N GLU A 25 29.31 -10.63 -11.82
CA GLU A 25 28.78 -11.91 -12.30
C GLU A 25 27.24 -11.97 -12.30
N THR A 26 26.59 -11.30 -11.35
CA THR A 26 25.11 -11.24 -11.30
C THR A 26 24.56 -10.39 -12.44
N GLN A 27 25.21 -9.27 -12.73
CA GLN A 27 24.82 -8.38 -13.84
C GLN A 27 25.04 -9.05 -15.20
N GLU A 28 26.17 -9.73 -15.40
CA GLU A 28 26.44 -10.48 -16.63
C GLU A 28 25.49 -11.67 -16.84
N ARG A 29 25.13 -12.38 -15.76
CA ARG A 29 24.19 -13.51 -15.84
C ARG A 29 22.77 -13.07 -16.16
N ILE A 30 22.30 -11.96 -15.57
CA ILE A 30 21.01 -11.34 -15.92
C ILE A 30 21.01 -10.91 -17.39
N ALA A 31 22.08 -10.24 -17.85
CA ALA A 31 22.18 -9.80 -19.24
C ALA A 31 22.15 -10.95 -20.26
N ARG A 32 22.67 -12.15 -19.90
CA ARG A 32 22.63 -13.34 -20.76
C ARG A 32 21.27 -14.03 -20.86
N GLN A 33 20.34 -13.75 -19.95
CA GLN A 33 18.98 -14.33 -19.92
C GLN A 33 17.88 -13.30 -20.21
N ALA A 34 18.22 -12.01 -20.32
CA ALA A 34 17.28 -10.95 -20.65
C ALA A 34 16.70 -11.16 -22.06
N PRO A 35 15.36 -11.09 -22.23
CA PRO A 35 14.73 -11.20 -23.55
C PRO A 35 15.15 -10.11 -24.55
N LEU A 36 15.60 -8.95 -24.07
CA LEU A 36 16.11 -7.86 -24.88
C LEU A 36 17.44 -7.36 -24.33
N SER A 37 18.39 -7.06 -25.21
CA SER A 37 19.63 -6.41 -24.76
C SER A 37 19.35 -4.96 -24.32
N PRO A 38 20.13 -4.40 -23.36
CA PRO A 38 19.90 -3.04 -22.88
C PRO A 38 19.94 -1.94 -23.95
N LYS A 39 20.63 -2.20 -25.08
CA LYS A 39 20.79 -1.25 -26.18
C LYS A 39 19.75 -1.42 -27.29
N GLU A 40 18.99 -2.51 -27.29
CA GLU A 40 17.92 -2.71 -28.27
C GLU A 40 16.85 -1.63 -28.14
N LYS A 41 16.32 -1.24 -29.30
CA LYS A 41 15.21 -0.30 -29.39
C LYS A 41 13.94 -1.01 -28.91
N LEU A 42 13.21 -0.34 -28.04
CA LEU A 42 11.91 -0.77 -27.54
C LEU A 42 11.00 0.45 -27.55
N THR A 43 9.85 0.34 -28.20
CA THR A 43 8.90 1.46 -28.30
C THR A 43 7.48 1.03 -27.94
N ILE A 44 6.76 1.91 -27.24
CA ILE A 44 5.34 1.72 -26.95
C ILE A 44 4.54 1.91 -28.24
N THR A 45 3.65 0.98 -28.54
CA THR A 45 2.82 1.01 -29.76
C THR A 45 1.36 1.36 -29.48
N LYS A 46 0.84 0.98 -28.31
CA LYS A 46 -0.58 1.18 -27.94
C LYS A 46 -0.81 1.03 -26.44
N LEU A 47 -1.78 1.77 -25.91
CA LEU A 47 -2.38 1.53 -24.60
C LEU A 47 -3.80 0.95 -24.79
N GLU A 48 -4.14 -0.09 -24.03
CA GLU A 48 -5.43 -0.76 -24.13
C GLU A 48 -6.03 -0.96 -22.75
N THR A 49 -7.19 -0.34 -22.52
CA THR A 49 -7.92 -0.48 -21.27
C THR A 49 -9.00 -1.56 -21.35
N LEU A 50 -9.09 -2.39 -20.31
CA LEU A 50 -10.04 -3.49 -20.20
C LEU A 50 -10.95 -3.23 -18.99
N LEU A 51 -12.23 -2.92 -19.27
CA LEU A 51 -13.25 -2.80 -18.25
C LEU A 51 -13.74 -4.18 -17.83
N VAL A 52 -13.56 -4.51 -16.55
CA VAL A 52 -13.94 -5.80 -15.99
C VAL A 52 -14.99 -5.59 -14.91
N LYS A 53 -16.10 -6.35 -15.00
CA LYS A 53 -17.16 -6.30 -13.98
C LYS A 53 -16.60 -6.74 -12.62
N PRO A 54 -17.07 -6.17 -11.49
CA PRO A 54 -18.14 -5.17 -11.41
C PRO A 54 -17.66 -3.73 -11.61
N ARG A 55 -16.37 -3.42 -11.38
CA ARG A 55 -15.87 -2.03 -11.37
C ARG A 55 -14.36 -1.89 -11.59
N TRP A 56 -13.72 -2.91 -12.16
CA TRP A 56 -12.26 -2.96 -12.35
C TRP A 56 -11.86 -2.37 -13.70
N LEU A 57 -10.62 -1.87 -13.75
CA LEU A 57 -9.99 -1.37 -14.96
C LEU A 57 -8.56 -1.91 -15.02
N PHE A 58 -8.29 -2.78 -15.98
CA PHE A 58 -6.92 -3.18 -16.32
C PHE A 58 -6.40 -2.39 -17.50
N LEU A 59 -5.08 -2.25 -17.58
CA LEU A 59 -4.36 -1.59 -18.65
C LEU A 59 -3.30 -2.55 -19.19
N LYS A 60 -3.26 -2.68 -20.52
CA LYS A 60 -2.16 -3.27 -21.27
C LYS A 60 -1.41 -2.18 -22.01
N VAL A 61 -0.09 -2.13 -21.83
CA VAL A 61 0.81 -1.28 -22.63
C VAL A 61 1.58 -2.19 -23.57
N HIS A 62 1.36 -2.04 -24.88
CA HIS A 62 1.96 -2.86 -25.93
C HIS A 62 3.26 -2.23 -26.43
N THR A 63 4.21 -3.07 -26.86
CA THR A 63 5.48 -2.64 -27.45
C THR A 63 5.74 -3.26 -28.82
N ASP A 64 6.65 -2.67 -29.59
CA ASP A 64 7.10 -3.19 -30.90
C ASP A 64 7.84 -4.52 -30.83
N ALA A 65 8.39 -4.87 -29.66
CA ALA A 65 9.03 -6.15 -29.39
C ALA A 65 8.06 -7.25 -28.90
N GLY A 66 6.75 -6.98 -28.87
CA GLY A 66 5.74 -7.93 -28.39
C GLY A 66 5.66 -8.10 -26.86
N ILE A 67 6.48 -7.36 -26.09
CA ILE A 67 6.36 -7.31 -24.62
C ILE A 67 5.13 -6.47 -24.27
N VAL A 68 4.28 -7.01 -23.38
CA VAL A 68 3.09 -6.31 -22.87
C VAL A 68 3.24 -6.09 -21.37
N GLY A 69 3.13 -4.82 -20.96
CA GLY A 69 3.05 -4.41 -19.55
C GLY A 69 1.62 -4.39 -19.06
N LEU A 70 1.40 -4.84 -17.83
CA LEU A 70 0.11 -4.85 -17.16
C LEU A 70 0.07 -3.83 -16.02
N GLY A 71 -1.02 -3.09 -15.94
CA GLY A 71 -1.29 -2.18 -14.84
C GLY A 71 -2.77 -2.12 -14.50
N GLU A 72 -3.09 -1.48 -13.38
CA GLU A 72 -4.45 -1.39 -12.85
C GLU A 72 -4.78 0.04 -12.41
N PRO A 73 -5.24 0.92 -13.35
CA PRO A 73 -5.69 2.27 -13.02
C PRO A 73 -7.09 2.25 -12.40
N ILE A 74 -7.25 1.55 -11.28
CA ILE A 74 -8.55 1.41 -10.62
C ILE A 74 -8.85 2.63 -9.74
N LEU A 75 -10.05 3.18 -9.92
CA LEU A 75 -10.73 4.04 -8.96
C LEU A 75 -12.19 3.62 -8.91
N GLU A 76 -12.61 3.10 -7.77
CA GLU A 76 -13.90 2.47 -7.60
C GLU A 76 -15.05 3.45 -7.90
N GLY A 77 -15.99 3.02 -8.75
CA GLY A 77 -17.08 3.88 -9.22
C GLY A 77 -16.69 4.92 -10.29
N ARG A 78 -15.42 4.95 -10.73
CA ARG A 78 -14.88 5.90 -11.71
C ARG A 78 -13.99 5.25 -12.78
N ALA A 79 -14.13 3.93 -12.99
CA ALA A 79 -13.36 3.18 -13.99
C ALA A 79 -13.43 3.78 -15.41
N ARG A 80 -14.60 4.22 -15.88
CA ARG A 80 -14.73 4.84 -17.21
C ARG A 80 -13.95 6.15 -17.32
N THR A 81 -13.99 6.99 -16.29
CA THR A 81 -13.23 8.24 -16.24
C THR A 81 -11.73 7.97 -16.26
N CYS A 82 -11.27 6.94 -15.53
CA CYS A 82 -9.86 6.55 -15.57
C CYS A 82 -9.46 6.00 -16.94
N ALA A 83 -10.34 5.27 -17.63
CA ALA A 83 -10.07 4.77 -18.97
C ALA A 83 -9.88 5.90 -19.99
N GLU A 84 -10.70 6.96 -19.92
CA GLU A 84 -10.49 8.16 -20.75
C GLU A 84 -9.20 8.90 -20.37
N GLY A 85 -8.88 9.03 -19.08
CA GLY A 85 -7.61 9.61 -18.66
C GLY A 85 -6.38 8.84 -19.15
N VAL A 86 -6.47 7.51 -19.27
CA VAL A 86 -5.41 6.70 -19.91
C VAL A 86 -5.25 7.06 -21.40
N LYS A 87 -6.36 7.24 -22.13
CA LYS A 87 -6.31 7.64 -23.56
C LYS A 87 -5.70 9.03 -23.74
N GLU A 88 -5.97 9.97 -22.84
CA GLU A 88 -5.34 11.30 -22.88
C GLU A 88 -3.81 11.21 -22.75
N VAL A 89 -3.29 10.26 -21.95
CA VAL A 89 -1.86 10.04 -21.77
C VAL A 89 -1.24 9.20 -22.90
N GLU A 90 -2.04 8.38 -23.60
CA GLU A 90 -1.58 7.51 -24.69
C GLU A 90 -0.85 8.30 -25.78
N ALA A 91 -1.40 9.45 -26.19
CA ALA A 91 -0.79 10.30 -27.22
C ALA A 91 0.64 10.75 -26.88
N TYR A 92 0.95 10.91 -25.59
CA TYR A 92 2.31 11.19 -25.14
C TYR A 92 3.18 9.92 -25.14
N LEU A 93 2.67 8.75 -24.75
CA LEU A 93 3.49 7.55 -24.56
C LEU A 93 3.83 6.81 -25.85
N VAL A 94 2.93 6.76 -26.83
CA VAL A 94 3.16 6.05 -28.09
C VAL A 94 4.43 6.57 -28.78
N GLY A 95 5.27 5.64 -29.24
CA GLY A 95 6.57 5.93 -29.86
C GLY A 95 7.72 6.18 -28.88
N LYS A 96 7.48 6.21 -27.55
CA LYS A 96 8.53 6.38 -26.53
C LYS A 96 9.07 5.04 -26.02
N ASP A 97 10.28 5.09 -25.49
CA ASP A 97 10.92 3.96 -24.82
C ASP A 97 10.35 3.77 -23.40
N PRO A 98 9.66 2.65 -23.10
CA PRO A 98 8.98 2.44 -21.82
C PRO A 98 9.95 2.32 -20.62
N ARG A 99 11.24 2.06 -20.84
CA ARG A 99 12.22 1.78 -19.77
C ARG A 99 12.57 3.01 -18.95
N ARG A 100 12.23 4.21 -19.44
CA ARG A 100 12.45 5.49 -18.77
C ARG A 100 11.34 5.81 -17.76
N VAL A 101 10.99 4.85 -16.91
CA VAL A 101 9.81 4.89 -16.03
C VAL A 101 9.72 6.19 -15.21
N ALA A 102 10.78 6.55 -14.47
CA ALA A 102 10.79 7.78 -13.68
C ALA A 102 10.64 9.06 -14.52
N HIS A 103 11.16 9.08 -15.75
CA HIS A 103 10.98 10.21 -16.66
C HIS A 103 9.52 10.34 -17.11
N HIS A 104 8.89 9.23 -17.50
CA HIS A 104 7.48 9.23 -17.89
C HIS A 104 6.58 9.58 -16.72
N TRP A 105 6.86 9.06 -15.53
CA TRP A 105 6.15 9.43 -14.31
C TRP A 105 6.19 10.95 -14.09
N GLN A 106 7.38 11.56 -14.17
CA GLN A 106 7.54 13.01 -13.99
C GLN A 106 6.85 13.82 -15.09
N ALA A 107 6.96 13.37 -16.34
CA ALA A 107 6.32 14.03 -17.47
C ALA A 107 4.80 14.00 -17.30
N ILE A 108 4.19 12.84 -17.06
CA ILE A 108 2.74 12.70 -16.92
C ILE A 108 2.24 13.49 -15.71
N TYR A 109 2.88 13.36 -14.54
CA TYR A 109 2.45 14.03 -13.32
C TYR A 109 2.57 15.57 -13.41
N ARG A 110 3.64 16.08 -14.02
CA ARG A 110 3.91 17.53 -14.07
C ARG A 110 3.29 18.23 -15.28
N HIS A 111 3.12 17.54 -16.40
CA HIS A 111 2.57 18.10 -17.64
C HIS A 111 1.06 18.35 -17.56
N ALA A 112 0.34 17.64 -16.68
CA ALA A 112 -1.08 17.87 -16.40
C ALA A 112 -1.39 19.30 -15.88
N PHE A 113 -0.37 20.10 -15.54
CA PHE A 113 -0.46 21.41 -14.90
C PHE A 113 -1.10 21.35 -13.50
N TYR A 114 -2.38 20.99 -13.42
CA TYR A 114 -3.08 20.60 -12.20
C TYR A 114 -2.71 19.16 -11.83
N ARG A 115 -2.14 18.98 -10.64
CA ARG A 115 -1.48 17.71 -10.25
C ARG A 115 -2.29 16.96 -9.20
N GLY A 116 -2.21 15.63 -9.27
CA GLY A 116 -2.74 14.74 -8.23
C GLY A 116 -4.25 14.54 -8.34
N GLY A 117 -4.91 14.41 -7.19
CA GLY A 117 -6.30 13.97 -7.12
C GLY A 117 -6.47 12.48 -7.44
N PRO A 118 -7.63 11.89 -7.13
CA PRO A 118 -7.84 10.45 -7.22
C PRO A 118 -7.78 9.92 -8.66
N ILE A 119 -8.29 10.69 -9.63
CA ILE A 119 -8.36 10.27 -11.05
C ILE A 119 -6.97 10.24 -11.68
N LEU A 120 -6.27 11.38 -11.73
CA LEU A 120 -4.99 11.47 -12.42
C LEU A 120 -3.93 10.59 -11.75
N THR A 121 -3.99 10.45 -10.42
CA THR A 121 -3.07 9.58 -9.69
C THR A 121 -3.35 8.10 -9.97
N SER A 122 -4.62 7.70 -10.08
CA SER A 122 -4.97 6.32 -10.45
C SER A 122 -4.52 5.98 -11.87
N VAL A 123 -4.76 6.88 -12.83
CA VAL A 123 -4.27 6.75 -14.22
C VAL A 123 -2.73 6.62 -14.25
N LEU A 124 -2.03 7.52 -13.56
CA LEU A 124 -0.58 7.50 -13.46
C LEU A 124 -0.06 6.20 -12.83
N SER A 125 -0.72 5.70 -11.78
CA SER A 125 -0.36 4.44 -11.11
C SER A 125 -0.51 3.24 -12.03
N GLY A 126 -1.63 3.15 -12.77
CA GLY A 126 -1.84 2.12 -13.79
C GLY A 126 -0.74 2.08 -14.84
N ILE A 127 -0.35 3.25 -15.35
CA ILE A 127 0.73 3.37 -16.33
C ILE A 127 2.08 3.02 -15.71
N ASP A 128 2.41 3.54 -14.54
CA ASP A 128 3.69 3.27 -13.86
C ASP A 128 3.90 1.77 -13.60
N MET A 129 2.85 1.07 -13.12
CA MET A 129 2.87 -0.38 -12.95
C MET A 129 3.18 -1.11 -14.27
N ALA A 130 2.50 -0.74 -15.36
CA ALA A 130 2.71 -1.38 -16.66
C ALA A 130 4.11 -1.12 -17.24
N LEU A 131 4.67 0.08 -17.04
CA LEU A 131 6.02 0.41 -17.48
C LEU A 131 7.08 -0.36 -16.67
N TRP A 132 6.89 -0.51 -15.35
CA TRP A 132 7.75 -1.36 -14.53
C TRP A 132 7.66 -2.84 -14.91
N ASP A 133 6.47 -3.33 -15.23
CA ASP A 133 6.26 -4.69 -15.72
C ASP A 133 6.97 -4.93 -17.05
N ILE A 134 6.88 -4.00 -18.03
CA ILE A 134 7.68 -4.07 -19.27
C ILE A 134 9.17 -4.11 -18.95
N LYS A 135 9.63 -3.25 -18.05
CA LYS A 135 11.06 -3.18 -17.71
C LYS A 135 11.57 -4.47 -17.06
N GLY A 136 10.80 -5.06 -16.15
CA GLY A 136 11.12 -6.36 -15.55
C GLY A 136 11.17 -7.47 -16.59
N LYS A 137 10.13 -7.56 -17.44
CA LYS A 137 10.05 -8.55 -18.54
C LYS A 137 11.19 -8.40 -19.55
N ALA A 138 11.49 -7.18 -19.99
CA ALA A 138 12.58 -6.91 -20.94
C ALA A 138 13.95 -7.32 -20.40
N LEU A 139 14.15 -7.19 -19.08
CA LEU A 139 15.39 -7.57 -18.39
C LEU A 139 15.39 -9.02 -17.88
N GLY A 140 14.28 -9.74 -17.97
CA GLY A 140 14.16 -11.12 -17.48
C GLY A 140 14.22 -11.25 -15.96
N VAL A 141 13.85 -10.21 -15.20
CA VAL A 141 13.92 -10.21 -13.72
C VAL A 141 12.60 -9.81 -13.05
N PRO A 142 12.31 -10.33 -11.84
CA PRO A 142 11.23 -9.81 -11.02
C PRO A 142 11.42 -8.32 -10.69
N ILE A 143 10.33 -7.56 -10.60
CA ILE A 143 10.39 -6.11 -10.32
C ILE A 143 11.12 -5.81 -8.99
N TYR A 144 10.98 -6.65 -7.97
CA TYR A 144 11.63 -6.42 -6.68
C TYR A 144 13.17 -6.44 -6.77
N GLU A 145 13.77 -7.16 -7.73
CA GLU A 145 15.21 -7.12 -7.97
C GLU A 145 15.66 -5.74 -8.48
N LEU A 146 14.83 -5.11 -9.31
CA LEU A 146 15.06 -3.73 -9.78
C LEU A 146 14.89 -2.69 -8.65
N LEU A 147 14.19 -3.05 -7.57
CA LEU A 147 13.96 -2.20 -6.40
C LEU A 147 14.97 -2.45 -5.27
N GLY A 148 16.07 -3.18 -5.53
CA GLY A 148 17.15 -3.41 -4.58
C GLY A 148 17.15 -4.80 -3.93
N GLY A 149 16.33 -5.72 -4.43
CA GLY A 149 16.31 -7.12 -3.99
C GLY A 149 15.42 -7.40 -2.77
N PRO A 150 15.28 -8.67 -2.38
CA PRO A 150 14.38 -9.08 -1.30
C PRO A 150 14.92 -8.68 0.09
N THR A 151 14.08 -8.07 0.91
CA THR A 151 14.36 -7.78 2.34
C THR A 151 13.73 -8.79 3.30
N ARG A 152 12.98 -9.76 2.76
CA ARG A 152 12.28 -10.83 3.47
C ARG A 152 11.97 -11.97 2.51
N THR A 153 11.74 -13.17 3.03
CA THR A 153 11.42 -14.37 2.21
C THR A 153 9.92 -14.56 1.96
N ARG A 154 9.05 -13.94 2.78
CA ARG A 154 7.59 -13.96 2.63
C ARG A 154 6.97 -12.69 3.20
N VAL A 155 5.78 -12.33 2.72
CA VAL A 155 4.96 -11.21 3.23
C VAL A 155 3.77 -11.79 3.99
N ARG A 156 3.58 -11.37 5.25
CA ARG A 156 2.39 -11.73 6.03
C ARG A 156 1.19 -10.95 5.50
N VAL A 157 0.07 -11.62 5.30
CA VAL A 157 -1.21 -11.03 4.87
C VAL A 157 -2.27 -11.23 5.95
N TYR A 158 -3.30 -10.38 5.93
CA TYR A 158 -4.48 -10.52 6.79
C TYR A 158 -5.73 -10.80 5.96
N ALA A 159 -6.71 -11.48 6.54
CA ALA A 159 -8.01 -11.76 5.91
C ALA A 159 -9.10 -10.86 6.50
N HIS A 160 -10.11 -10.53 5.69
CA HIS A 160 -11.35 -9.97 6.24
C HIS A 160 -12.11 -11.05 7.01
N ALA A 161 -12.40 -10.81 8.30
CA ALA A 161 -13.16 -11.73 9.14
C ALA A 161 -13.90 -10.99 10.27
N GLY A 162 -15.22 -10.85 10.14
CA GLY A 162 -16.07 -10.11 11.09
C GLY A 162 -16.93 -10.97 12.02
N THR A 163 -16.76 -12.29 12.01
CA THR A 163 -17.50 -13.21 12.90
C THR A 163 -16.56 -14.28 13.49
N PRO A 164 -16.85 -14.83 14.69
CA PRO A 164 -16.07 -15.91 15.28
C PRO A 164 -15.90 -17.13 14.36
N GLU A 165 -16.94 -17.49 13.61
CA GLU A 165 -16.94 -18.63 12.69
C GLU A 165 -15.97 -18.37 11.53
N LEU A 166 -15.98 -17.15 10.99
CA LEU A 166 -15.07 -16.77 9.91
C LEU A 166 -13.63 -16.67 10.41
N ILE A 167 -13.39 -16.17 11.62
CA ILE A 167 -12.07 -16.18 12.26
C ILE A 167 -11.55 -17.62 12.34
N LYS A 168 -12.32 -18.55 12.92
CA LYS A 168 -11.93 -19.97 13.04
C LYS A 168 -11.66 -20.61 11.68
N LYS A 169 -12.50 -20.31 10.68
CA LYS A 169 -12.29 -20.78 9.30
C LYS A 169 -10.97 -20.27 8.73
N ARG A 170 -10.69 -18.97 8.84
CA ARG A 170 -9.46 -18.36 8.31
C ARG A 170 -8.21 -18.79 9.09
N LEU A 171 -8.32 -19.04 10.39
CA LEU A 171 -7.26 -19.69 11.17
C LEU A 171 -6.91 -21.08 10.60
N ALA A 172 -7.91 -21.89 10.28
CA ALA A 172 -7.69 -23.20 9.65
C ALA A 172 -7.07 -23.11 8.25
N GLU A 173 -7.28 -21.99 7.53
CA GLU A 173 -6.60 -21.67 6.26
C GLU A 173 -5.15 -21.14 6.46
N GLY A 174 -4.71 -20.96 7.70
CA GLY A 174 -3.35 -20.53 8.05
C GLY A 174 -3.17 -19.01 8.25
N PHE A 175 -4.24 -18.22 8.22
CA PHE A 175 -4.16 -16.80 8.54
C PHE A 175 -3.86 -16.58 10.01
N THR A 176 -2.99 -15.63 10.30
CA THR A 176 -2.63 -15.21 11.66
C THR A 176 -3.04 -13.77 11.95
N ALA A 177 -3.66 -13.08 11.00
CA ALA A 177 -4.09 -11.70 11.13
C ALA A 177 -5.44 -11.50 10.41
N PHE A 178 -6.29 -10.67 11.00
CA PHE A 178 -7.65 -10.42 10.54
C PHE A 178 -7.98 -8.94 10.54
N LYS A 179 -8.95 -8.54 9.72
CA LYS A 179 -9.51 -7.18 9.72
C LYS A 179 -11.04 -7.26 9.72
N CYS A 180 -11.67 -6.45 10.56
CA CYS A 180 -13.11 -6.25 10.62
C CYS A 180 -13.44 -4.78 10.89
N GLY A 181 -14.71 -4.39 10.89
CA GLY A 181 -15.15 -3.11 11.43
C GLY A 181 -15.76 -3.25 12.83
N PRO A 182 -16.08 -2.14 13.52
CA PRO A 182 -16.91 -2.17 14.72
C PRO A 182 -18.26 -2.82 14.39
N ALA A 183 -18.72 -3.74 15.24
CA ALA A 183 -20.05 -4.33 15.04
C ALA A 183 -21.13 -3.26 15.24
N LYS A 184 -22.13 -3.28 14.36
CA LYS A 184 -23.19 -2.27 14.32
C LYS A 184 -24.54 -2.96 14.18
N ARG A 185 -25.51 -2.59 15.02
CA ARG A 185 -26.92 -3.01 14.85
C ARG A 185 -27.67 -2.14 13.86
N ARG A 186 -27.13 -0.96 13.58
CA ARG A 186 -27.67 0.08 12.70
C ARG A 186 -26.53 1.00 12.23
N PRO A 187 -26.74 1.84 11.21
CA PRO A 187 -25.79 2.90 10.89
C PRO A 187 -25.42 3.74 12.12
N SER A 188 -24.14 4.12 12.21
CA SER A 188 -23.61 4.91 13.32
C SER A 188 -24.29 6.27 13.39
N ARG A 189 -24.66 6.70 14.60
CA ARG A 189 -25.13 8.06 14.85
C ARG A 189 -23.94 9.01 14.94
N TYR A 190 -24.24 10.30 14.81
CA TYR A 190 -23.24 11.34 15.08
C TYR A 190 -22.79 11.32 16.54
N ILE A 191 -23.73 11.13 17.47
CA ILE A 191 -23.47 10.86 18.89
C ILE A 191 -24.09 9.50 19.19
N GLU A 192 -23.24 8.55 19.58
CA GLU A 192 -23.66 7.18 19.79
C GLU A 192 -24.13 6.93 21.23
N THR A 193 -24.98 5.92 21.42
CA THR A 193 -25.44 5.56 22.77
C THR A 193 -24.43 4.64 23.47
N PRO A 194 -24.35 4.66 24.82
CA PRO A 194 -23.52 3.71 25.56
C PRO A 194 -23.78 2.25 25.19
N ALA A 195 -25.04 1.90 24.90
CA ALA A 195 -25.45 0.56 24.52
C ALA A 195 -24.89 0.09 23.15
N GLU A 196 -24.67 0.98 22.19
CA GLU A 196 -24.01 0.59 20.93
C GLU A 196 -22.49 0.48 21.08
N VAL A 197 -21.87 1.38 21.87
CA VAL A 197 -20.43 1.31 22.16
C VAL A 197 -20.10 -0.01 22.87
N GLN A 198 -20.91 -0.36 23.88
CA GLN A 198 -20.78 -1.62 24.61
C GLN A 198 -21.01 -2.83 23.70
N TYR A 199 -22.03 -2.79 22.84
CA TYR A 199 -22.29 -3.86 21.87
C TYR A 199 -21.08 -4.08 20.94
N ALA A 200 -20.52 -3.02 20.37
CA ALA A 200 -19.34 -3.11 19.51
C ALA A 200 -18.14 -3.75 20.23
N ALA A 201 -17.90 -3.34 21.48
CA ALA A 201 -16.84 -3.89 22.32
C ALA A 201 -17.05 -5.37 22.64
N GLU A 202 -18.27 -5.78 22.99
CA GLU A 202 -18.62 -7.18 23.27
C GLU A 202 -18.47 -8.07 22.04
N ARG A 203 -18.89 -7.61 20.87
CA ARG A 203 -18.69 -8.35 19.62
C ARG A 203 -17.21 -8.48 19.29
N PHE A 204 -16.41 -7.44 19.47
CA PHE A 204 -14.96 -7.52 19.27
C PHE A 204 -14.31 -8.48 20.28
N ALA A 205 -14.79 -8.51 21.53
CA ALA A 205 -14.35 -9.48 22.54
C ALA A 205 -14.60 -10.93 22.10
N GLU A 206 -15.72 -11.20 21.43
CA GLU A 206 -16.01 -12.52 20.85
C GLU A 206 -15.02 -12.88 19.75
N LEU A 207 -14.67 -11.93 18.87
CA LEU A 207 -13.64 -12.15 17.85
C LEU A 207 -12.28 -12.44 18.48
N ARG A 208 -11.88 -11.67 19.50
CA ARG A 208 -10.63 -11.88 20.25
C ARG A 208 -10.59 -13.26 20.90
N ARG A 209 -11.68 -13.70 21.54
CA ARG A 209 -11.79 -15.06 22.11
C ARG A 209 -11.68 -16.15 21.05
N ALA A 210 -12.27 -15.94 19.88
CA ALA A 210 -12.21 -16.90 18.77
C ALA A 210 -10.83 -16.97 18.11
N ALA A 211 -10.12 -15.84 18.03
CA ALA A 211 -8.80 -15.74 17.43
C ALA A 211 -7.68 -16.23 18.37
N GLY A 212 -7.88 -16.12 19.69
CA GLY A 212 -6.85 -16.29 20.69
C GLY A 212 -5.95 -15.05 20.83
N ASN A 213 -4.91 -15.18 21.65
CA ASN A 213 -3.97 -14.08 21.94
C ASN A 213 -2.84 -13.95 20.92
N ASP A 214 -2.55 -15.01 20.15
CA ASP A 214 -1.44 -15.03 19.21
C ASP A 214 -1.77 -14.43 17.84
N ALA A 215 -3.07 -14.36 17.50
CA ALA A 215 -3.52 -13.80 16.24
C ALA A 215 -3.85 -12.31 16.36
N ASP A 216 -3.59 -11.56 15.29
CA ASP A 216 -3.87 -10.12 15.22
C ASP A 216 -5.27 -9.84 14.69
N ILE A 217 -5.94 -8.81 15.23
CA ILE A 217 -7.25 -8.34 14.73
C ILE A 217 -7.19 -6.83 14.59
N ALA A 218 -7.30 -6.32 13.37
CA ALA A 218 -7.45 -4.90 13.07
C ALA A 218 -8.93 -4.49 13.01
N CYS A 219 -9.21 -3.22 13.32
CA CYS A 219 -10.56 -2.67 13.33
C CYS A 219 -10.67 -1.40 12.46
N ASP A 220 -11.49 -1.43 11.42
CA ASP A 220 -11.65 -0.36 10.43
C ASP A 220 -12.97 0.40 10.61
N PHE A 221 -12.84 1.70 10.82
CA PHE A 221 -13.95 2.60 11.08
C PHE A 221 -14.46 3.27 9.80
N HIS A 222 -13.73 3.13 8.68
CA HIS A 222 -14.05 3.62 7.35
C HIS A 222 -14.28 5.15 7.26
N GLY A 223 -13.74 5.92 8.22
CA GLY A 223 -14.02 7.34 8.37
C GLY A 223 -15.49 7.67 8.65
N ALA A 224 -16.31 6.66 8.95
CA ALA A 224 -17.78 6.76 9.01
C ALA A 224 -18.31 7.01 10.42
N ILE A 225 -17.43 7.40 11.36
CA ILE A 225 -17.74 7.61 12.77
C ILE A 225 -17.24 9.00 13.17
N SER A 226 -18.04 9.73 13.96
CA SER A 226 -17.63 11.05 14.44
C SER A 226 -16.40 10.93 15.36
N PRO A 227 -15.47 11.91 15.37
CA PRO A 227 -14.27 11.83 16.21
C PRO A 227 -14.54 11.57 17.70
N ALA A 228 -15.59 12.18 18.26
CA ALA A 228 -15.97 11.97 19.65
C ALA A 228 -16.43 10.52 19.92
N THR A 229 -17.28 9.98 19.04
CA THR A 229 -17.73 8.57 19.13
C THR A 229 -16.56 7.61 18.88
N ALA A 230 -15.64 7.96 17.98
CA ALA A 230 -14.47 7.15 17.68
C ALA A 230 -13.61 6.96 18.94
N LYS A 231 -13.35 8.02 19.71
CA LYS A 231 -12.62 7.92 20.99
C LYS A 231 -13.31 7.01 22.00
N LEU A 232 -14.66 7.06 22.09
CA LEU A 232 -15.41 6.17 22.97
C LEU A 232 -15.27 4.70 22.57
N LEU A 233 -15.40 4.40 21.28
CA LEU A 233 -15.22 3.05 20.74
C LEU A 233 -13.77 2.57 20.92
N ILE A 234 -12.79 3.39 20.60
CA ILE A 234 -11.36 3.10 20.78
C ILE A 234 -11.09 2.75 22.25
N LYS A 235 -11.55 3.57 23.19
CA LYS A 235 -11.41 3.31 24.63
C LYS A 235 -12.02 1.97 25.03
N ALA A 236 -13.19 1.64 24.51
CA ALA A 236 -13.86 0.37 24.79
C ALA A 236 -13.16 -0.84 24.15
N LEU A 237 -12.36 -0.64 23.10
CA LEU A 237 -11.59 -1.67 22.42
C LEU A 237 -10.18 -1.90 23.02
N GLU A 238 -9.66 -0.96 23.83
CA GLU A 238 -8.34 -1.07 24.48
C GLU A 238 -8.09 -2.42 25.19
N PRO A 239 -9.04 -3.01 25.95
CA PRO A 239 -8.82 -4.31 26.60
C PRO A 239 -8.53 -5.47 25.64
N TYR A 240 -8.90 -5.34 24.36
CA TYR A 240 -8.79 -6.41 23.37
C TYR A 240 -7.60 -6.25 22.41
N GLN A 241 -6.83 -5.17 22.59
CA GLN A 241 -5.59 -4.86 21.87
C GLN A 241 -5.70 -5.12 20.35
N PRO A 242 -6.52 -4.34 19.62
CA PRO A 242 -6.51 -4.39 18.16
C PRO A 242 -5.10 -4.13 17.60
N MET A 243 -4.75 -4.81 16.51
CA MET A 243 -3.47 -4.61 15.81
C MET A 243 -3.31 -3.15 15.35
N PHE A 244 -4.40 -2.56 14.87
CA PHE A 244 -4.54 -1.14 14.62
C PHE A 244 -6.03 -0.77 14.54
N ILE A 245 -6.31 0.52 14.74
CA ILE A 245 -7.58 1.16 14.41
C ILE A 245 -7.40 1.93 13.10
N GLU A 246 -8.17 1.59 12.08
CA GLU A 246 -8.07 2.20 10.76
C GLU A 246 -9.15 3.25 10.51
N GLU A 247 -8.76 4.36 9.89
CA GLU A 247 -9.64 5.48 9.47
C GLU A 247 -10.63 5.89 10.60
N PRO A 248 -10.14 6.24 11.82
CA PRO A 248 -11.00 6.54 12.97
C PRO A 248 -11.88 7.78 12.76
N CYS A 249 -11.48 8.65 11.83
CA CYS A 249 -12.24 9.79 11.35
C CYS A 249 -11.98 9.96 9.85
N GLN A 250 -12.64 10.94 9.22
CA GLN A 250 -12.39 11.29 7.83
C GLN A 250 -10.91 11.62 7.60
N CYS A 251 -10.33 11.07 6.54
CA CYS A 251 -8.90 11.14 6.24
C CYS A 251 -8.36 12.57 6.05
N GLN A 252 -9.21 13.56 5.73
CA GLN A 252 -8.81 14.96 5.56
C GLN A 252 -8.51 15.67 6.89
N ASN A 253 -8.99 15.14 8.01
CA ASN A 253 -8.88 15.78 9.32
C ASN A 253 -7.62 15.30 10.07
N HIS A 254 -6.43 15.61 9.55
CA HIS A 254 -5.16 15.12 10.12
C HIS A 254 -4.95 15.54 11.58
N ASP A 255 -5.26 16.80 11.94
CA ASP A 255 -5.12 17.30 13.31
C ASP A 255 -5.99 16.52 14.31
N VAL A 256 -7.22 16.20 13.90
CA VAL A 256 -8.17 15.42 14.70
C VAL A 256 -7.70 13.98 14.81
N MET A 257 -7.17 13.40 13.74
CA MET A 257 -6.60 12.06 13.78
C MET A 257 -5.40 12.00 14.73
N ALA A 258 -4.53 13.01 14.72
CA ALA A 258 -3.41 13.14 15.64
C ALA A 258 -3.88 13.30 17.10
N GLU A 259 -4.97 14.04 17.33
CA GLU A 259 -5.60 14.14 18.65
C GLU A 259 -6.17 12.80 19.13
N ILE A 260 -6.81 12.03 18.26
CA ILE A 260 -7.29 10.68 18.58
C ILE A 260 -6.11 9.77 18.91
N ALA A 261 -5.05 9.77 18.09
CA ALA A 261 -3.84 8.97 18.31
C ALA A 261 -3.18 9.29 19.67
N ARG A 262 -3.14 10.56 20.09
CA ARG A 262 -2.63 10.96 21.42
C ARG A 262 -3.49 10.50 22.60
N SER A 263 -4.75 10.12 22.36
CA SER A 263 -5.72 9.76 23.39
C SER A 263 -5.78 8.27 23.73
N THR A 264 -5.03 7.42 23.01
CA THR A 264 -5.00 5.97 23.21
C THR A 264 -3.58 5.44 23.01
N HIS A 265 -3.33 4.22 23.48
CA HIS A 265 -2.11 3.47 23.17
C HIS A 265 -2.27 2.56 21.94
N LEU A 266 -3.47 2.48 21.35
CA LEU A 266 -3.73 1.64 20.18
C LEU A 266 -3.13 2.28 18.91
N PRO A 267 -2.45 1.50 18.04
CA PRO A 267 -1.92 2.02 16.78
C PRO A 267 -3.04 2.53 15.86
N ILE A 268 -2.79 3.64 15.16
CA ILE A 268 -3.71 4.18 14.15
C ILE A 268 -3.16 3.90 12.74
N ALA A 269 -4.02 3.40 11.86
CA ALA A 269 -3.74 3.22 10.44
C ALA A 269 -4.63 4.15 9.58
N THR A 270 -4.06 4.66 8.49
CA THR A 270 -4.78 5.49 7.49
C THR A 270 -3.99 5.47 6.17
N GLY A 271 -4.59 5.99 5.10
CA GLY A 271 -3.87 6.28 3.87
C GLY A 271 -4.57 5.83 2.60
N GLU A 272 -5.62 5.00 2.69
CA GLU A 272 -6.35 4.49 1.51
C GLU A 272 -6.92 5.62 0.63
N ARG A 273 -7.18 6.80 1.23
CA ARG A 273 -7.74 7.99 0.59
C ARG A 273 -6.71 9.11 0.39
N VAL A 274 -5.43 8.81 0.61
CA VAL A 274 -4.31 9.75 0.45
C VAL A 274 -3.53 9.38 -0.80
N PHE A 275 -3.57 10.24 -1.81
CA PHE A 275 -3.12 9.83 -3.16
C PHE A 275 -1.65 10.16 -3.45
N THR A 276 -1.09 11.18 -2.81
CA THR A 276 0.27 11.66 -3.14
C THR A 276 1.13 11.82 -1.90
N LYS A 277 2.44 11.83 -2.08
CA LYS A 277 3.41 12.08 -1.01
C LYS A 277 3.15 13.38 -0.22
N TRP A 278 2.48 14.36 -0.83
CA TRP A 278 2.14 15.63 -0.18
C TRP A 278 1.03 15.46 0.85
N GLY A 279 0.06 14.58 0.58
CA GLY A 279 -0.95 14.23 1.58
C GLY A 279 -0.34 13.41 2.72
N PHE A 280 0.53 12.45 2.39
CA PHE A 280 1.24 11.68 3.42
C PHE A 280 2.17 12.53 4.29
N ARG A 281 2.75 13.61 3.76
CA ARG A 281 3.55 14.56 4.54
C ARG A 281 2.75 15.20 5.67
N GLU A 282 1.45 15.43 5.49
CA GLU A 282 0.62 16.01 6.54
C GLU A 282 0.17 14.94 7.56
N VAL A 283 0.25 13.66 7.20
CA VAL A 283 -0.10 12.53 8.07
C VAL A 283 1.07 12.08 8.96
N LEU A 284 2.30 12.12 8.44
CA LEU A 284 3.54 11.64 9.08
C LEU A 284 4.28 12.74 9.84
#